data_AF-A0A382LCH1-F1
#
_entry.id   AF-A0A382LCH1-F1
#
_cell.length_a   1.000
_cell.length_b   1.000
_cell.length_c   1.000
_cell.angle_alpha   90.00
_cell.angle_beta   90.00
_cell.angle_gamma   90.00
#
_symmetry.space_group_name_H-M   'P 1'
#
loop_
_entity.id
_entity.type
_entity.pdbx_description
1 polymer ?
#
loop_
_entity_poly.entity_id
_entity_poly.type
_entity_poly.pdbx_seq_one_letter_code
_entity_poly.pdbx_strand_id
1 'polypeptide(L)'
;MKFNNITSDEIDNIMNITNTKFNEAENIKQLTKYVEKTYSGHYTSANGIQSMDLISSSGRGLDFCLGNVLKYASRYGKKNGANREDLMKIIHYTLLAMNEHDIKEKMDESKSTDN
;
A
#
# COMPACT_ATOMS: atom_id res chain seq x y z
N MET A 1 -5.76 -16.48 10.98
CA MET A 1 -7.16 -16.00 10.92
C MET A 1 -7.67 -16.33 9.53
N LYS A 2 -8.68 -17.19 9.39
CA LYS A 2 -9.26 -17.52 8.07
C LYS A 2 -10.34 -16.48 7.77
N PHE A 3 -10.13 -15.65 6.75
CA PHE A 3 -11.19 -14.80 6.22
C PHE A 3 -12.08 -15.68 5.34
N ASN A 4 -13.25 -16.03 5.84
CA ASN A 4 -14.26 -16.74 5.06
C ASN A 4 -14.83 -15.80 3.99
N ASN A 5 -15.00 -16.34 2.79
CA ASN A 5 -15.54 -15.74 1.57
C ASN A 5 -16.50 -14.56 1.81
N ILE A 6 -15.94 -13.34 1.75
CA ILE A 6 -16.74 -12.12 1.58
C ILE A 6 -17.14 -12.09 0.10
N THR A 7 -18.43 -12.02 -0.17
CA THR A 7 -18.94 -11.88 -1.53
C THR A 7 -18.58 -10.50 -2.09
N SER A 8 -18.42 -10.38 -3.41
CA SER A 8 -18.12 -9.10 -4.07
C SER A 8 -19.11 -7.99 -3.68
N ASP A 9 -20.37 -8.38 -3.43
CA ASP A 9 -21.47 -7.48 -3.06
C ASP A 9 -21.36 -6.96 -1.61
N GLU A 10 -20.70 -7.70 -0.70
CA GLU A 10 -20.45 -7.27 0.67
C GLU A 10 -19.26 -6.30 0.77
N ILE A 11 -18.27 -6.41 -0.13
CA ILE A 11 -17.18 -5.43 -0.26
C ILE A 11 -17.72 -4.09 -0.78
N ASP A 12 -18.62 -4.13 -1.76
CA ASP A 12 -19.24 -2.94 -2.33
C ASP A 12 -20.04 -2.13 -1.28
N ASN A 13 -20.56 -2.79 -0.23
CA ASN A 13 -21.25 -2.11 0.88
C ASN A 13 -20.33 -1.49 1.94
N ILE A 14 -19.07 -1.91 2.06
CA ILE A 14 -18.13 -1.42 3.10
C ILE A 14 -17.39 -0.15 2.65
N MET A 15 -17.22 0.08 1.35
CA MET A 15 -16.60 1.29 0.79
C MET A 15 -17.57 2.10 -0.08
N ASN A 16 -18.73 2.47 0.46
CA ASN A 16 -19.69 3.31 -0.26
C ASN A 16 -19.27 4.80 -0.25
N ILE A 17 -18.10 5.10 -0.85
CA ILE A 17 -17.73 6.46 -1.25
C ILE A 17 -18.64 6.83 -2.43
N THR A 18 -19.80 7.37 -2.10
CA THR A 18 -20.78 7.87 -3.05
C THR A 18 -20.83 9.38 -3.00
N ASN A 19 -21.15 10.03 -4.12
CA ASN A 19 -21.26 11.49 -4.24
C ASN A 19 -19.92 12.27 -4.19
N THR A 20 -18.85 11.73 -4.77
CA THR A 20 -17.61 12.50 -4.98
C THR A 20 -17.74 13.43 -6.18
N LYS A 21 -17.20 14.64 -6.06
CA LYS A 21 -17.14 15.61 -7.17
C LYS A 21 -16.19 15.16 -8.27
N PHE A 22 -15.15 14.41 -7.93
CA PHE A 22 -14.17 13.89 -8.87
C PHE A 22 -14.24 12.35 -8.93
N ASN A 23 -13.27 11.73 -9.59
CA ASN A 23 -13.24 10.28 -9.84
C ASN A 23 -12.59 9.47 -8.71
N GLU A 24 -12.61 9.96 -7.46
CA GLU A 24 -11.94 9.31 -6.33
C GLU A 24 -12.47 7.89 -6.09
N ALA A 25 -13.80 7.71 -6.12
CA ALA A 25 -14.42 6.40 -5.93
C ALA A 25 -13.88 5.35 -6.91
N GLU A 26 -13.79 5.71 -8.20
CA GLU A 26 -13.25 4.83 -9.23
C GLU A 26 -11.74 4.61 -9.08
N ASN A 27 -10.98 5.65 -8.72
CA ASN A 27 -9.55 5.52 -8.46
C ASN A 27 -9.26 4.55 -7.30
N ILE A 28 -10.05 4.63 -6.22
CA ILE A 28 -9.93 3.74 -5.05
C ILE A 28 -10.31 2.31 -5.44
N LYS A 29 -11.40 2.12 -6.20
CA LYS A 29 -11.77 0.79 -6.72
C LYS A 29 -10.65 0.14 -7.54
N GLN A 30 -10.00 0.92 -8.40
CA GLN A 30 -8.86 0.43 -9.18
C GLN A 30 -7.61 0.18 -8.33
N LEU A 31 -7.38 1.01 -7.31
CA LEU A 31 -6.31 0.81 -6.34
C LEU A 31 -6.49 -0.50 -5.57
N THR A 32 -7.70 -0.81 -5.11
CA THR A 32 -8.01 -2.08 -4.42
C THR A 32 -7.60 -3.27 -5.29
N LYS A 33 -8.08 -3.30 -6.54
CA LYS A 33 -7.72 -4.36 -7.51
C LYS A 33 -6.21 -4.42 -7.77
N TYR A 34 -5.56 -3.26 -7.84
CA TYR A 34 -4.11 -3.19 -8.03
C TYR A 34 -3.36 -3.80 -6.84
N VAL A 35 -3.72 -3.45 -5.61
CA VAL A 35 -3.11 -3.98 -4.39
C VAL A 35 -3.33 -5.49 -4.29
N GLU A 36 -4.55 -5.99 -4.49
CA GLU A 36 -4.85 -7.43 -4.53
C GLU A 36 -3.96 -8.19 -5.53
N LYS A 37 -3.75 -7.59 -6.71
CA LYS A 37 -2.85 -8.15 -7.72
C LYS A 37 -1.39 -8.23 -7.26
N THR A 38 -0.94 -7.31 -6.41
CA THR A 38 0.45 -7.37 -5.90
C THR A 38 0.71 -8.54 -4.96
N TYR A 39 -0.32 -9.01 -4.23
CA TYR A 39 -0.24 -10.19 -3.36
C TYR A 39 -0.34 -11.52 -4.12
N SER A 40 -1.01 -11.53 -5.29
CA SER A 40 -1.14 -12.73 -6.15
C SER A 40 -0.02 -12.88 -7.18
N GLY A 41 0.84 -11.87 -7.36
CA GLY A 41 1.95 -11.87 -8.30
C GLY A 41 3.28 -12.41 -7.76
N HIS A 42 4.36 -12.19 -8.52
CA HIS A 42 5.74 -12.63 -8.29
C HIS A 42 6.44 -12.16 -6.99
N TYR A 43 5.74 -11.47 -6.09
CA TYR A 43 6.32 -10.93 -4.84
C TYR A 43 6.23 -11.90 -3.67
N THR A 44 5.53 -13.01 -3.82
CA THR A 44 5.38 -14.03 -2.79
C THR A 44 6.37 -15.15 -3.09
N SER A 45 7.40 -15.33 -2.25
CA SER A 45 8.26 -16.51 -2.32
C SER A 45 7.44 -17.80 -2.14
N ALA A 46 8.01 -18.96 -2.46
CA ALA A 46 7.35 -20.27 -2.25
C ALA A 46 6.85 -20.47 -0.79
N ASN A 47 7.37 -19.68 0.15
CA ASN A 47 7.06 -19.73 1.58
C ASN A 47 6.13 -18.58 2.04
N GLY A 48 5.60 -17.76 1.14
CA GLY A 48 4.72 -16.64 1.51
C GLY A 48 5.42 -15.32 1.85
N ILE A 49 6.75 -15.31 1.98
CA ILE A 49 7.52 -14.12 2.39
C ILE A 49 7.66 -13.16 1.21
N GLN A 50 7.34 -11.89 1.44
CA GLN A 50 7.52 -10.78 0.50
C GLN A 50 8.80 -9.99 0.75
N SER A 51 9.32 -9.32 -0.28
CA SER A 51 10.46 -8.41 -0.12
C SER A 51 10.18 -7.32 0.91
N MET A 52 8.93 -6.88 1.05
CA MET A 52 8.54 -5.89 2.04
C MET A 52 8.71 -6.41 3.47
N ASP A 53 8.42 -7.69 3.73
CA ASP A 53 8.59 -8.30 5.06
C ASP A 53 10.07 -8.28 5.49
N LEU A 54 10.97 -8.57 4.56
CA LEU A 54 12.41 -8.54 4.79
C LEU A 54 12.92 -7.11 5.03
N ILE A 55 12.38 -6.13 4.30
CA ILE A 55 12.78 -4.72 4.46
C ILE A 55 12.23 -4.15 5.78
N SER A 56 10.97 -4.45 6.11
CA SER A 56 10.32 -4.02 7.35
C SER A 56 11.05 -4.59 8.57
N SER A 57 11.36 -5.89 8.57
CA SER A 57 12.14 -6.53 9.65
C SER A 57 13.56 -5.97 9.82
N SER A 58 14.13 -5.31 8.81
CA SER A 58 15.41 -4.60 8.94
C SER A 58 15.31 -3.21 9.59
N GLY A 59 14.10 -2.74 9.91
CA GLY A 59 13.84 -1.40 10.44
C GLY A 59 13.91 -0.29 9.39
N ARG A 60 13.90 -0.63 8.10
CA ARG A 60 14.08 0.32 6.97
C ARG A 60 12.83 0.47 6.09
N GLY A 61 11.70 -0.09 6.51
CA GLY A 61 10.47 -0.10 5.72
C GLY A 61 9.94 1.29 5.38
N LEU A 62 9.87 2.19 6.37
CA LEU A 62 9.39 3.56 6.17
C LEU A 62 10.24 4.32 5.13
N ASP A 63 11.56 4.32 5.30
CA ASP A 63 12.50 4.98 4.38
C ASP A 63 12.40 4.40 2.97
N PHE A 64 12.28 3.07 2.87
CA PHE A 64 12.11 2.38 1.59
C PHE A 64 10.83 2.81 0.86
N CYS A 65 9.70 2.91 1.57
CA CYS A 65 8.43 3.33 1.00
C CYS A 65 8.47 4.79 0.55
N LEU A 66 8.98 5.70 1.38
CA LEU A 66 9.12 7.12 1.02
C LEU A 66 10.08 7.33 -0.16
N GLY A 67 11.18 6.58 -0.21
CA GLY A 67 12.08 6.58 -1.37
C GLY A 67 11.40 6.15 -2.66
N ASN A 68 10.48 5.17 -2.59
CA ASN A 68 9.70 4.75 -3.75
C ASN A 68 8.64 5.80 -4.17
N VAL A 69 7.98 6.46 -3.22
CA VAL A 69 7.09 7.60 -3.50
C VAL A 69 7.85 8.68 -4.28
N LEU A 70 9.02 9.09 -3.78
CA LEU A 70 9.86 10.08 -4.43
C LEU A 70 10.31 9.62 -5.83
N LYS A 71 10.74 8.36 -5.97
CA LYS A 71 11.14 7.77 -7.25
C LYS A 71 10.01 7.88 -8.28
N TYR A 72 8.79 7.45 -7.96
CA TYR A 72 7.69 7.45 -8.93
C TYR A 72 7.14 8.85 -9.21
N ALA A 73 7.13 9.75 -8.21
CA ALA A 73 6.83 11.15 -8.43
C ALA A 73 7.83 11.80 -9.39
N SER A 74 9.13 11.53 -9.22
CA SER A 74 10.18 12.06 -10.10
C SER A 74 10.17 11.47 -11.51
N ARG A 75 9.56 10.30 -11.70
CA ARG A 75 9.49 9.54 -12.96
C ARG A 75 8.30 9.92 -13.83
N TYR A 76 7.20 10.34 -13.20
CA TYR A 76 5.97 10.73 -13.89
C TYR A 76 6.25 11.84 -14.91
N GLY A 77 5.75 11.67 -16.14
CA GLY A 77 6.01 12.59 -17.24
C GLY A 77 7.36 12.41 -17.95
N LYS A 78 8.28 11.60 -17.40
CA LYS A 78 9.61 11.33 -18.01
C LYS A 78 9.69 9.98 -18.68
N LYS A 79 9.32 8.90 -17.95
CA LYS A 79 9.37 7.53 -18.49
C LYS A 79 7.99 7.12 -19.00
N ASN A 80 7.88 6.86 -20.30
CA ASN A 80 6.63 6.53 -20.99
C ASN A 80 5.57 7.66 -20.89
N GLY A 81 6.02 8.92 -20.84
CA GLY A 81 5.15 10.09 -20.74
C GLY A 81 4.39 10.17 -19.42
N ALA A 82 3.14 10.66 -19.46
CA ALA A 82 2.24 10.81 -18.31
C ALA A 82 1.66 9.45 -17.88
N ASN A 83 2.52 8.51 -17.49
CA ASN A 83 2.13 7.15 -17.15
C ASN A 83 1.31 7.10 -15.84
N ARG A 84 0.00 6.81 -15.94
CA ARG A 84 -0.90 6.69 -14.79
C ARG A 84 -0.47 5.60 -13.80
N GLU A 85 0.29 4.60 -14.23
CA GLU A 85 0.82 3.59 -13.32
C GLU A 85 1.80 4.15 -12.30
N ASP A 86 2.46 5.28 -12.57
CA ASP A 86 3.30 5.95 -11.58
C ASP A 86 2.46 6.50 -10.43
N LEU A 87 1.33 7.12 -10.74
CA LEU A 87 0.38 7.61 -9.74
C LEU A 87 -0.16 6.46 -8.88
N MET A 88 -0.48 5.32 -9.51
CA MET A 88 -0.93 4.13 -8.77
C MET A 88 0.14 3.60 -7.82
N LYS A 89 1.41 3.55 -8.27
CA LYS A 89 2.54 3.14 -7.43
C LYS A 89 2.80 4.12 -6.29
N ILE A 90 2.65 5.42 -6.52
CA ILE A 90 2.75 6.44 -5.46
C ILE A 90 1.73 6.16 -4.36
N ILE A 91 0.46 5.93 -4.71
CA ILE A 91 -0.58 5.67 -3.73
C ILE A 91 -0.30 4.36 -2.96
N HIS A 92 0.07 3.28 -3.65
CA HIS A 92 0.41 2.01 -2.99
C HIS A 92 1.58 2.17 -2.01
N TYR A 93 2.71 2.77 -2.42
CA TYR A 93 3.83 2.97 -1.49
C TYR A 93 3.48 3.93 -0.34
N THR A 94 2.53 4.84 -0.54
CA THR A 94 2.00 5.67 0.55
C THR A 94 1.22 4.83 1.57
N LEU A 95 0.39 3.88 1.13
CA LEU A 95 -0.31 2.95 2.03
C LEU A 95 0.68 2.09 2.84
N LEU A 96 1.73 1.59 2.20
CA LEU A 96 2.79 0.85 2.90
C LEU A 96 3.57 1.74 3.88
N ALA A 97 3.83 3.00 3.52
CA ALA A 97 4.48 3.95 4.43
C ALA A 97 3.63 4.23 5.68
N MET A 98 2.31 4.33 5.54
CA MET A 98 1.39 4.49 6.68
C MET A 98 1.50 3.29 7.64
N ASN A 99 1.50 2.07 7.12
CA ASN A 99 1.69 0.86 7.94
C ASN A 99 3.03 0.88 8.69
N GLU A 100 4.13 1.21 8.02
CA GLU A 100 5.46 1.27 8.63
C GLU A 100 5.58 2.39 9.67
N HIS A 101 4.91 3.52 9.45
CA HIS A 101 4.79 4.59 10.44
C HIS A 101 4.07 4.09 11.69
N ASP A 102 2.89 3.46 11.55
CA ASP A 102 2.12 2.96 12.67
C ASP A 102 2.89 1.88 13.47
N ILE A 103 3.68 1.03 12.81
CA ILE A 103 4.58 0.08 13.46
C ILE A 103 5.63 0.82 14.30
N LYS A 104 6.27 1.83 13.72
CA LYS A 104 7.32 2.61 14.37
C LYS A 104 6.80 3.36 15.61
N GLU A 105 5.67 4.06 15.50
CA GLU A 105 5.11 4.82 16.61
C GLU A 105 4.74 3.90 17.79
N LYS A 106 4.12 2.74 17.51
CA LYS A 106 3.82 1.74 18.55
C LYS A 106 5.07 1.21 19.24
N MET A 107 6.16 1.01 18.50
CA MET A 107 7.43 0.60 19.09
C MET A 107 8.03 1.68 19.99
N ASP A 108 7.92 2.94 19.61
CA ASP A 108 8.49 4.04 20.39
C ASP A 108 7.65 4.35 21.65
N GLU A 109 6.33 4.20 21.59
CA GLU A 109 5.44 4.23 22.77
C GLU A 109 5.84 3.16 23.81
N SER A 110 6.08 1.91 23.37
CA SER A 110 6.47 0.82 24.29
C SER A 110 7.80 1.05 25.00
N LYS A 111 8.76 1.74 24.36
CA LYS A 111 10.05 2.09 24.99
C LYS A 111 9.92 3.21 26.02
N SER A 112 8.88 4.03 25.91
CA SER A 112 8.64 5.16 26.82
C SER A 112 8.01 4.74 28.15
N THR A 113 7.28 3.62 28.17
CA THR A 113 6.63 3.06 29.38
C THR A 113 7.55 2.19 30.24
N ASP A 114 8.72 1.82 29.73
CA ASP A 114 9.71 0.99 30.44
C ASP A 114 10.79 1.83 31.18
N ASN A 115 10.60 3.15 31.29
CA ASN A 115 11.46 4.07 32.07
C ASN A 115 10.74 4.65 33.28
#